data_AF-A0A3Q0H3R5-F1
#
_entry.id   AF-A0A3Q0H3R5-F1
#
_cell.length_a   1.000
_cell.length_b   1.000
_cell.length_c   1.000
_cell.angle_alpha   90.00
_cell.angle_beta   90.00
_cell.angle_gamma   90.00
#
_symmetry.space_group_name_H-M   'P 1'
#
loop_
_entity.id
_entity.type
_entity.pdbx_description
1 polymer ?
#
loop_
_entity_poly.entity_id
_entity_poly.type
_entity_poly.pdbx_seq_one_letter_code
_entity_poly.pdbx_strand_id
1 'polypeptide(L)'
;MSFFCCCHRLPGTSGEREPLTAQYTRQPSQNTGVCSKEGTLAMKVVNVLEIDTLFSDITETFNKQYRDHSAMEEAIRRLKEASGCAPTSSLTDCIDNIKREHGACNLQVHMDGYSFSLIVKEKEVPADLEQAQRQVWELNRATKHVIATETKLQEMICSVLQSQSQLAERMKAANPEYLDQVRLDANLRENIQTVSQAKELSKQYGKDASSVLKEMAHLAGLIL
;
A
#
# COMPACT_ATOMS: atom_id res chain seq x y z
N MET A 1 6.90 -11.09 83.42
CA MET A 1 5.78 -12.03 83.54
C MET A 1 5.02 -12.02 82.23
N SER A 2 5.14 -13.12 81.49
CA SER A 2 4.35 -13.40 80.28
C SER A 2 2.86 -13.44 80.59
N PHE A 3 2.01 -13.01 79.66
CA PHE A 3 0.82 -13.78 79.31
C PHE A 3 0.52 -13.63 77.82
N PHE A 4 0.55 -14.79 77.18
CA PHE A 4 0.19 -15.08 75.80
C PHE A 4 -1.33 -15.02 75.61
N CYS A 5 -1.76 -14.70 74.39
CA CYS A 5 -2.81 -15.49 73.74
C CYS A 5 -2.70 -15.43 72.22
N CYS A 6 -2.30 -16.56 71.64
CA CYS A 6 -2.40 -16.88 70.22
C CYS A 6 -3.24 -18.16 70.05
N CYS A 7 -3.96 -18.21 68.92
CA CYS A 7 -4.45 -19.37 68.16
C CYS A 7 -5.86 -19.93 68.44
N HIS A 8 -6.75 -19.88 67.43
CA HIS A 8 -7.16 -21.03 66.59
C HIS A 8 -8.13 -20.58 65.47
N ARG A 9 -7.74 -20.68 64.18
CA ARG A 9 -7.96 -21.76 63.18
C ARG A 9 -9.20 -21.52 62.26
N LEU A 10 -8.89 -21.34 60.97
CA LEU A 10 -9.71 -21.30 59.72
C LEU A 10 -10.51 -22.61 59.46
N PRO A 11 -11.59 -22.66 58.62
CA PRO A 11 -11.50 -22.48 57.14
C PRO A 11 -12.72 -21.97 56.33
N GLY A 12 -12.42 -21.42 55.13
CA GLY A 12 -13.27 -21.33 53.91
C GLY A 12 -14.33 -20.20 53.88
N THR A 13 -14.57 -19.42 52.82
CA THR A 13 -14.32 -19.56 51.38
C THR A 13 -14.43 -18.20 50.65
N SER A 14 -13.73 -18.12 49.51
CA SER A 14 -13.91 -17.27 48.31
C SER A 14 -14.07 -15.75 48.45
N GLY A 15 -13.08 -15.02 47.91
CA GLY A 15 -13.15 -13.58 47.67
C GLY A 15 -11.78 -12.98 47.43
N GLU A 16 -11.01 -13.53 46.49
CA GLU A 16 -9.72 -13.00 46.06
C GLU A 16 -9.89 -11.56 45.53
N ARG A 17 -9.24 -10.60 46.18
CA ARG A 17 -8.83 -9.35 45.53
C ARG A 17 -7.37 -9.48 45.15
N GLU A 18 -7.13 -9.67 43.87
CA GLU A 18 -5.80 -9.59 43.25
C GLU A 18 -5.32 -8.12 43.23
N PRO A 19 -4.04 -7.82 43.54
CA PRO A 19 -3.49 -6.49 43.42
C PRO A 19 -3.06 -6.22 41.96
N LEU A 20 -3.55 -5.11 41.39
CA LEU A 20 -3.16 -4.63 40.07
C LEU A 20 -1.67 -4.27 40.03
N THR A 21 -0.87 -5.13 39.41
CA THR A 21 0.53 -4.87 39.11
C THR A 21 0.61 -4.06 37.82
N ALA A 22 0.75 -2.73 37.93
CA ALA A 22 0.98 -1.86 36.79
C ALA A 22 2.47 -1.87 36.41
N GLN A 23 2.88 -2.79 35.54
CA GLN A 23 4.12 -2.69 34.78
C GLN A 23 3.79 -2.21 33.36
N TYR A 24 3.74 -0.89 33.19
CA TYR A 24 3.78 -0.27 31.87
C TYR A 24 5.24 -0.14 31.42
N THR A 25 5.77 -1.21 30.85
CA THR A 25 6.94 -1.09 29.97
C THR A 25 6.42 -0.54 28.63
N ARG A 26 6.45 0.78 28.46
CA ARG A 26 6.27 1.38 27.12
C ARG A 26 7.45 0.96 26.26
N GLN A 27 7.29 -0.13 25.52
CA GLN A 27 8.09 -0.37 24.34
C GLN A 27 7.68 0.67 23.28
N PRO A 28 8.63 1.32 22.59
CA PRO A 28 8.32 2.15 21.45
C PRO A 28 7.81 1.22 20.34
N SER A 29 6.51 1.26 20.06
CA SER A 29 5.96 0.66 18.87
C SER A 29 6.60 1.35 17.67
N GLN A 30 7.53 0.67 17.01
CA GLN A 30 7.93 0.99 15.65
C GLN A 30 6.74 0.70 14.73
N ASN A 31 5.77 1.63 14.72
CA ASN A 31 4.70 1.65 13.72
C ASN A 31 5.27 2.26 12.43
N THR A 32 6.06 1.46 11.72
CA THR A 32 6.22 1.62 10.28
C THR A 32 4.95 1.08 9.64
N GLY A 33 4.04 1.97 9.25
CA GLY A 33 2.82 1.59 8.53
C GLY A 33 1.70 2.58 8.73
N VAL A 34 1.90 3.83 8.28
CA VAL A 34 0.81 4.80 8.15
C VAL A 34 0.05 4.50 6.86
N CYS A 35 -0.74 3.45 6.99
CA CYS A 35 -1.93 3.15 6.24
C CYS A 35 -2.85 2.50 7.27
N SER A 36 -4.16 2.68 7.14
CA SER A 36 -5.11 1.80 7.84
C SER A 36 -4.76 0.32 7.60
N LYS A 37 -5.32 -0.61 8.39
CA LYS A 37 -5.06 -2.04 8.23
C LYS A 37 -5.25 -2.54 6.79
N GLU A 38 -5.99 -1.79 5.97
CA GLU A 38 -6.25 -2.03 4.55
C GLU A 38 -5.37 -1.23 3.56
N GLY A 39 -4.27 -0.58 3.96
CA GLY A 39 -3.40 0.11 2.99
C GLY A 39 -3.92 1.47 2.49
N THR A 40 -4.99 2.00 3.08
CA THR A 40 -5.59 3.28 2.65
C THR A 40 -5.15 4.46 3.51
N LEU A 41 -4.95 5.59 2.84
CA LEU A 41 -4.65 6.90 3.41
C LEU A 41 -5.93 7.56 3.91
N ALA A 42 -5.86 8.19 5.08
CA ALA A 42 -6.93 9.01 5.65
C ALA A 42 -6.31 10.24 6.32
N MET A 43 -6.87 11.42 6.05
CA MET A 43 -6.36 12.70 6.53
C MET A 43 -7.29 13.29 7.59
N LYS A 44 -6.71 13.98 8.56
CA LYS A 44 -7.46 14.74 9.57
C LYS A 44 -7.84 16.12 9.02
N VAL A 45 -8.98 16.64 9.48
CA VAL A 45 -9.46 17.98 9.09
C VAL A 45 -8.64 19.05 9.81
N VAL A 46 -8.21 20.08 9.06
CA VAL A 46 -7.50 21.26 9.58
C VAL A 46 -8.35 22.54 9.55
N ASN A 47 -9.63 22.41 9.17
CA ASN A 47 -10.64 23.47 9.22
C ASN A 47 -10.28 24.70 8.37
N VAL A 48 -9.66 24.43 7.21
CA VAL A 48 -9.40 25.42 6.16
C VAL A 48 -9.67 24.70 4.85
N LEU A 49 -10.75 25.09 4.17
CA LEU A 49 -11.29 24.37 3.03
C LEU A 49 -10.21 24.07 1.98
N GLU A 50 -9.39 25.05 1.63
CA GLU A 50 -8.34 24.89 0.61
C GLU A 50 -7.26 23.88 1.03
N ILE A 51 -6.93 23.83 2.33
CA ILE A 51 -5.94 22.88 2.85
C ILE A 51 -6.56 21.49 2.96
N ASP A 52 -7.81 21.40 3.40
CA ASP A 52 -8.56 20.14 3.50
C ASP A 52 -8.76 19.50 2.11
N THR A 53 -9.09 20.31 1.09
CA THR A 53 -9.16 19.85 -0.31
C THR A 53 -7.82 19.31 -0.79
N LEU A 54 -6.71 20.01 -0.51
CA LEU A 54 -5.37 19.56 -0.91
C LEU A 54 -5.02 18.18 -0.34
N PHE A 55 -5.31 17.95 0.94
CA PHE A 55 -5.10 16.64 1.56
C PHE A 55 -6.09 15.58 1.05
N SER A 56 -7.33 15.96 0.74
CA SER A 56 -8.32 15.08 0.12
C SER A 56 -7.89 14.61 -1.27
N ASP A 57 -7.40 15.52 -2.12
CA ASP A 57 -6.95 15.20 -3.49
C ASP A 57 -5.76 14.24 -3.49
N ILE A 58 -4.81 14.44 -2.56
CA ILE A 58 -3.70 13.51 -2.34
C ILE A 58 -4.23 12.16 -1.88
N THR A 59 -5.18 12.14 -0.95
CA THR A 59 -5.77 10.91 -0.40
C THR A 59 -6.46 10.09 -1.48
N GLU A 60 -7.32 10.71 -2.27
CA GLU A 60 -8.02 10.05 -3.36
C GLU A 60 -7.04 9.48 -4.38
N THR A 61 -6.05 10.28 -4.79
CA THR A 61 -5.07 9.91 -5.80
C THR A 61 -4.14 8.79 -5.30
N PHE A 62 -3.66 8.87 -4.06
CA PHE A 62 -2.87 7.81 -3.44
C PHE A 62 -3.67 6.52 -3.31
N ASN A 63 -4.89 6.59 -2.78
CA ASN A 63 -5.74 5.41 -2.59
C ASN A 63 -6.11 4.75 -3.94
N LYS A 64 -6.24 5.54 -5.00
CA LYS A 64 -6.36 5.00 -6.36
C LYS A 64 -5.08 4.27 -6.78
N GLN A 65 -3.90 4.89 -6.64
CA GLN A 65 -2.63 4.25 -6.98
C GLN A 65 -2.41 2.95 -6.18
N TYR A 66 -2.71 2.95 -4.88
CA TYR A 66 -2.66 1.77 -4.03
C TYR A 66 -3.53 0.64 -4.56
N ARG A 67 -4.81 0.91 -4.90
CA ARG A 67 -5.71 -0.11 -5.47
C ARG A 67 -5.22 -0.65 -6.81
N ASP A 68 -4.71 0.23 -7.68
CA ASP A 68 -4.15 -0.18 -8.96
C ASP A 68 -2.88 -1.05 -8.74
N HIS A 69 -2.03 -0.72 -7.77
CA HIS A 69 -0.85 -1.53 -7.41
C HIS A 69 -1.24 -2.88 -6.80
N SER A 70 -2.23 -2.93 -5.90
CA SER A 70 -2.73 -4.20 -5.36
C SER A 70 -3.36 -5.09 -6.46
N ALA A 71 -4.07 -4.51 -7.43
CA ALA A 71 -4.58 -5.24 -8.57
C ALA A 71 -3.45 -5.79 -9.46
N MET A 72 -2.35 -5.05 -9.60
CA MET A 72 -1.15 -5.48 -10.29
C MET A 72 -0.52 -6.70 -9.59
N GLU A 73 -0.30 -6.64 -8.28
CA GLU A 73 0.24 -7.76 -7.50
C GLU A 73 -0.65 -9.01 -7.56
N GLU A 74 -1.96 -8.82 -7.50
CA GLU A 74 -2.93 -9.90 -7.61
C GLU A 74 -2.91 -10.55 -9.00
N ALA A 75 -2.79 -9.76 -10.08
CA ALA A 75 -2.66 -10.28 -11.44
C ALA A 75 -1.34 -11.08 -11.61
N ILE A 76 -0.24 -10.62 -11.01
CA ILE A 76 1.04 -11.36 -10.97
C ILE A 76 0.85 -12.70 -10.26
N ARG A 77 0.23 -12.70 -9.08
CA ARG A 77 -0.02 -13.92 -8.29
C ARG A 77 -0.86 -14.92 -9.08
N ARG A 78 -1.97 -14.48 -9.68
CA ARG A 78 -2.86 -15.34 -10.48
C ARG A 78 -2.20 -15.84 -11.76
N LEU A 79 -1.34 -15.04 -12.38
CA LEU A 79 -0.57 -15.48 -13.54
C LEU A 79 0.39 -16.62 -13.15
N LYS A 80 1.08 -16.48 -12.02
CA LYS A 80 1.97 -17.53 -11.48
C LYS A 80 1.21 -18.82 -11.18
N GLU A 81 0.01 -18.71 -10.62
CA GLU A 81 -0.85 -19.87 -10.36
C GLU A 81 -1.30 -20.54 -11.66
N ALA A 82 -1.73 -19.77 -12.66
CA ALA A 82 -2.14 -20.29 -13.97
C ALA A 82 -0.98 -20.97 -14.72
N SER A 83 0.27 -20.53 -14.50
CA SER A 83 1.46 -21.07 -15.15
C SER A 83 2.16 -22.18 -14.34
N GLY A 84 1.61 -22.60 -13.19
CA GLY A 84 2.26 -23.55 -12.29
C GLY A 84 3.59 -23.07 -11.70
N CYS A 85 3.84 -21.76 -11.68
CA CYS A 85 5.08 -21.15 -11.22
C CYS A 85 5.22 -21.16 -9.69
N ALA A 86 6.47 -21.18 -9.22
CA ALA A 86 6.75 -20.88 -7.82
C ALA A 86 6.41 -19.40 -7.51
N PRO A 87 5.95 -19.08 -6.28
CA PRO A 87 5.63 -17.70 -5.90
C PRO A 87 6.80 -16.72 -6.09
N THR A 88 8.04 -17.20 -5.98
CA THR A 88 9.27 -16.42 -6.12
C THR A 88 9.81 -16.32 -7.55
N SER A 89 9.20 -17.00 -8.51
CA SER A 89 9.62 -16.95 -9.92
C SER A 89 9.40 -15.56 -10.52
N SER A 90 10.25 -15.19 -11.48
CA SER A 90 10.06 -13.95 -12.26
C SER A 90 8.88 -14.09 -13.23
N LEU A 91 8.35 -12.98 -13.74
CA LEU A 91 7.31 -13.02 -14.78
C LEU A 91 7.87 -13.62 -16.07
N THR A 92 9.16 -13.35 -16.34
CA THR A 92 9.89 -13.93 -17.46
C THR A 92 9.87 -15.45 -17.40
N ASP A 93 10.25 -16.04 -16.27
CA ASP A 93 10.26 -17.50 -16.08
C ASP A 93 8.87 -18.11 -16.28
N CYS A 94 7.83 -17.43 -15.79
CA CYS A 94 6.45 -17.92 -15.88
C CYS A 94 5.90 -17.88 -17.29
N ILE A 95 6.17 -16.81 -18.03
CA ILE A 95 5.74 -16.70 -19.42
C ILE A 95 6.52 -17.67 -20.31
N ASP A 96 7.81 -17.88 -20.04
CA ASP A 96 8.59 -18.89 -20.77
C ASP A 96 8.16 -20.32 -20.43
N ASN A 97 7.68 -20.58 -19.21
CA ASN A 97 7.05 -21.85 -18.88
C ASN A 97 5.76 -22.08 -19.69
N ILE A 98 4.87 -21.06 -19.75
CA ILE A 98 3.66 -21.11 -20.58
C ILE A 98 4.01 -21.38 -22.05
N LYS A 99 5.02 -20.68 -22.60
CA LYS A 99 5.49 -20.91 -23.97
C LYS A 99 5.99 -22.33 -24.20
N ARG A 100 6.65 -22.93 -23.23
CA ARG A 100 7.16 -24.32 -23.31
C ARG A 100 6.03 -25.34 -23.27
N GLU A 101 5.10 -25.17 -22.34
CA GLU A 101 3.94 -26.06 -22.16
C GLU A 101 2.98 -25.98 -23.36
N HIS A 102 2.79 -24.78 -23.91
CA HIS A 102 1.90 -24.53 -25.04
C HIS A 102 2.67 -24.19 -26.33
N GLY A 103 3.82 -24.83 -26.57
CA GLY A 103 4.69 -24.52 -27.71
C GLY A 103 4.01 -24.65 -29.09
N ALA A 104 2.94 -25.44 -29.18
CA ALA A 104 2.12 -25.56 -30.38
C ALA A 104 1.26 -24.31 -30.68
N CYS A 105 1.07 -23.41 -29.71
CA CYS A 105 0.11 -22.30 -29.79
C CYS A 105 0.69 -20.97 -30.31
N ASN A 106 1.93 -20.96 -30.82
CA ASN A 106 2.59 -19.77 -31.39
C ASN A 106 2.45 -18.51 -30.51
N LEU A 107 2.89 -18.63 -29.27
CA LEU A 107 2.78 -17.60 -28.23
C LEU A 107 3.82 -16.48 -28.39
N GLN A 108 3.36 -15.23 -28.30
CA GLN A 108 4.24 -14.07 -28.34
C GLN A 108 3.80 -12.99 -27.35
N VAL A 109 4.75 -12.43 -26.60
CA VAL A 109 4.53 -11.18 -25.88
C VAL A 109 4.71 -10.02 -26.84
N HIS A 110 3.72 -9.15 -26.91
CA HIS A 110 3.76 -7.94 -27.72
C HIS A 110 3.75 -6.73 -26.81
N MET A 111 4.58 -5.73 -27.13
CA MET A 111 4.69 -4.48 -26.38
C MET A 111 4.63 -3.28 -27.34
N ASP A 112 3.82 -2.29 -26.97
CA ASP A 112 3.66 -1.01 -27.65
C ASP A 112 3.62 0.12 -26.60
N GLY A 113 4.71 0.89 -26.53
CA GLY A 113 4.94 1.87 -25.48
C GLY A 113 4.85 1.25 -24.09
N TYR A 114 3.91 1.76 -23.27
CA TYR A 114 3.62 1.22 -21.93
C TYR A 114 2.57 0.11 -21.92
N SER A 115 2.13 -0.36 -23.09
CA SER A 115 1.13 -1.41 -23.21
C SER A 115 1.79 -2.74 -23.58
N PHE A 116 1.38 -3.82 -22.95
CA PHE A 116 1.81 -5.18 -23.31
C PHE A 116 0.65 -6.16 -23.31
N SER A 117 0.82 -7.27 -24.03
CA SER A 117 -0.17 -8.34 -24.14
C SER A 117 0.48 -9.68 -24.49
N LEU A 118 -0.20 -10.77 -24.16
CA LEU A 118 0.16 -12.13 -24.58
C LEU A 118 -0.74 -12.55 -25.76
N ILE A 119 -0.15 -12.66 -26.95
CA ILE A 119 -0.85 -13.01 -28.18
C ILE A 119 -0.71 -14.50 -28.47
N VAL A 120 -1.85 -15.13 -28.80
CA VAL A 120 -1.96 -16.52 -29.25
C VAL A 120 -2.45 -16.49 -30.69
N LYS A 121 -1.78 -17.22 -31.60
CA LYS A 121 -2.13 -17.23 -33.05
C LYS A 121 -2.98 -18.42 -33.48
N GLU A 122 -3.55 -19.16 -32.54
CA GLU A 122 -4.40 -20.32 -32.78
C GLU A 122 -5.88 -19.99 -32.71
N LYS A 123 -6.71 -20.78 -33.41
CA LYS A 123 -8.18 -20.65 -33.39
C LYS A 123 -8.81 -21.20 -32.11
N GLU A 124 -8.24 -22.25 -31.54
CA GLU A 124 -8.70 -22.87 -30.29
C GLU A 124 -7.60 -22.71 -29.24
N VAL A 125 -7.91 -21.97 -28.16
CA VAL A 125 -6.97 -21.66 -27.09
C VAL A 125 -7.34 -22.51 -25.87
N PRO A 126 -6.39 -23.27 -25.30
CA PRO A 126 -6.63 -24.01 -24.05
C PRO A 126 -7.08 -23.08 -22.92
N ALA A 127 -7.99 -23.54 -22.06
CA ALA A 127 -8.58 -22.72 -20.99
C ALA A 127 -7.53 -22.10 -20.06
N ASP A 128 -6.49 -22.85 -19.70
CA ASP A 128 -5.40 -22.36 -18.84
C ASP A 128 -4.62 -21.22 -19.52
N LEU A 129 -4.48 -21.29 -20.85
CA LEU A 129 -3.83 -20.25 -21.64
C LEU A 129 -4.71 -19.00 -21.80
N GLU A 130 -6.03 -19.16 -21.96
CA GLU A 130 -6.97 -18.02 -21.91
C GLU A 130 -6.93 -17.32 -20.53
N GLN A 131 -6.82 -18.09 -19.45
CA GLN A 131 -6.66 -17.55 -18.11
C GLN A 131 -5.36 -16.74 -18.00
N ALA A 132 -4.24 -17.27 -18.49
CA ALA A 132 -2.97 -16.56 -18.52
C ALA A 132 -3.05 -15.25 -19.32
N GLN A 133 -3.67 -15.27 -20.51
CA GLN A 133 -3.89 -14.07 -21.32
C GLN A 133 -4.71 -13.02 -20.55
N ARG A 134 -5.77 -13.44 -19.85
CA ARG A 134 -6.57 -12.54 -19.01
C ARG A 134 -5.74 -11.92 -17.89
N GLN A 135 -4.90 -12.69 -17.21
CA GLN A 135 -4.05 -12.14 -16.15
C GLN A 135 -3.00 -11.18 -16.70
N VAL A 136 -2.42 -11.45 -17.88
CA VAL A 136 -1.51 -10.50 -18.55
C VAL A 136 -2.23 -9.21 -18.92
N TRP A 137 -3.50 -9.29 -19.36
CA TRP A 137 -4.30 -8.10 -19.66
C TRP A 137 -4.60 -7.26 -18.40
N GLU A 138 -5.01 -7.89 -17.30
CA GLU A 138 -5.23 -7.20 -16.02
C GLU A 138 -3.94 -6.58 -15.49
N LEU A 139 -2.83 -7.32 -15.58
CA LEU A 139 -1.49 -6.86 -15.21
C LEU A 139 -1.13 -5.61 -16.01
N ASN A 140 -1.25 -5.64 -17.33
CA ASN A 140 -1.01 -4.48 -18.19
C ASN A 140 -1.86 -3.26 -17.80
N ARG A 141 -3.17 -3.46 -17.63
CA ARG A 141 -4.10 -2.39 -17.25
C ARG A 141 -3.70 -1.75 -15.91
N ALA A 142 -3.44 -2.57 -14.89
CA ALA A 142 -3.07 -2.12 -13.56
C ALA A 142 -1.71 -1.40 -13.55
N THR A 143 -0.67 -1.98 -14.19
CA THR A 143 0.66 -1.37 -14.33
C THR A 143 0.57 0.01 -14.99
N LYS A 144 -0.19 0.16 -16.07
CA LYS A 144 -0.38 1.46 -16.74
C LYS A 144 -1.00 2.50 -15.82
N HIS A 145 -1.98 2.12 -15.02
CA HIS A 145 -2.62 3.05 -14.09
C HIS A 145 -1.69 3.50 -12.96
N VAL A 146 -0.85 2.60 -12.43
CA VAL A 146 0.15 2.94 -11.40
C VAL A 146 1.13 3.98 -11.94
N ILE A 147 1.68 3.76 -13.14
CA ILE A 147 2.62 4.67 -13.79
C ILE A 147 1.95 6.01 -14.13
N ALA A 148 0.75 5.98 -14.71
CA ALA A 148 0.03 7.21 -15.10
C ALA A 148 -0.32 8.12 -13.91
N THR A 149 -0.45 7.55 -12.70
CA THR A 149 -0.81 8.30 -11.50
C THR A 149 0.41 8.83 -10.74
N GLU A 150 1.60 8.26 -10.98
CA GLU A 150 2.82 8.53 -10.19
C GLU A 150 3.24 10.00 -10.22
N THR A 151 3.41 10.58 -11.42
CA THR A 151 3.91 11.95 -11.55
C THR A 151 3.00 12.96 -10.86
N LYS A 152 1.68 12.91 -11.15
CA LYS A 152 0.69 13.81 -10.54
C LYS A 152 0.71 13.70 -9.01
N LEU A 153 0.76 12.47 -8.48
CA LEU A 153 0.76 12.26 -7.04
C LEU A 153 2.05 12.79 -6.39
N GLN A 154 3.21 12.53 -6.98
CA GLN A 154 4.49 13.04 -6.48
C GLN A 154 4.53 14.58 -6.50
N GLU A 155 3.98 15.23 -7.51
CA GLU A 155 3.89 16.69 -7.59
C GLU A 155 3.01 17.27 -6.47
N MET A 156 1.79 16.73 -6.28
CA MET A 156 0.91 17.18 -5.19
C MET A 156 1.55 17.00 -3.81
N ILE A 157 2.15 15.83 -3.58
CA ILE A 157 2.87 15.53 -2.34
C ILE A 157 4.04 16.50 -2.14
N CYS A 158 4.87 16.72 -3.17
CA CYS A 158 6.02 17.61 -3.05
C CYS A 158 5.60 19.06 -2.80
N SER A 159 4.52 19.51 -3.45
CA SER A 159 3.95 20.84 -3.22
C SER A 159 3.58 21.06 -1.76
N VAL A 160 2.81 20.13 -1.16
CA VAL A 160 2.43 20.17 0.27
C VAL A 160 3.65 20.19 1.18
N LEU A 161 4.63 19.30 0.92
CA LEU A 161 5.81 19.19 1.74
C LEU A 161 6.72 20.42 1.64
N GLN A 162 6.70 21.15 0.53
CA GLN A 162 7.46 22.40 0.36
C GLN A 162 6.74 23.60 0.99
N SER A 163 5.40 23.58 1.05
CA SER A 163 4.60 24.69 1.57
C SER A 163 4.18 24.55 3.05
N GLN A 164 4.77 23.62 3.81
CA GLN A 164 4.34 23.29 5.19
C GLN A 164 4.20 24.51 6.11
N SER A 165 5.19 25.41 6.12
CA SER A 165 5.16 26.61 6.94
C SER A 165 4.01 27.55 6.54
N GLN A 166 3.78 27.72 5.24
CA GLN A 166 2.68 28.55 4.73
C GLN A 166 1.32 27.95 5.07
N LEU A 167 1.18 26.63 5.00
CA LEU A 167 -0.05 25.93 5.42
C LEU A 167 -0.33 26.14 6.91
N ALA A 168 0.70 26.04 7.75
CA ALA A 168 0.58 26.28 9.19
C ALA A 168 0.14 27.71 9.51
N GLU A 169 0.74 28.70 8.86
CA GLU A 169 0.37 30.11 9.07
C GLU A 169 -1.04 30.42 8.58
N ARG A 170 -1.47 29.87 7.43
CA ARG A 170 -2.85 29.99 6.94
C ARG A 170 -3.86 29.34 7.89
N MET A 171 -3.55 28.16 8.42
CA MET A 171 -4.39 27.48 9.39
C MET A 171 -4.57 28.32 10.66
N LYS A 172 -3.50 28.87 11.23
CA LYS A 172 -3.57 29.73 12.42
C LYS A 172 -4.33 31.03 12.14
N ALA A 173 -4.11 31.65 10.99
CA ALA A 173 -4.78 32.89 10.60
C ALA A 173 -6.30 32.70 10.43
N ALA A 174 -6.72 31.56 9.88
CA ALA A 174 -8.13 31.22 9.69
C ALA A 174 -8.84 30.77 11.00
N ASN A 175 -8.09 30.30 11.99
CA ASN A 175 -8.61 29.76 13.24
C ASN A 175 -7.99 30.52 14.43
N PRO A 176 -8.56 31.67 14.86
CA PRO A 176 -7.94 32.52 15.88
C PRO A 176 -8.06 31.95 17.32
N GLU A 177 -8.97 31.02 17.56
CA GLU A 177 -9.19 30.43 18.88
C GLU A 177 -8.03 29.50 19.26
N TYR A 178 -7.38 29.75 20.41
CA TYR A 178 -6.12 29.09 20.78
C TYR A 178 -6.26 27.56 20.90
N LEU A 179 -7.34 27.08 21.53
CA LEU A 179 -7.55 25.64 21.70
C LEU A 179 -7.78 24.94 20.35
N ASP A 180 -8.43 25.62 19.40
CA ASP A 180 -8.57 25.11 18.04
C ASP A 180 -7.23 25.11 17.31
N GLN A 181 -6.41 26.15 17.45
CA GLN A 181 -5.07 26.17 16.85
C GLN A 181 -4.22 24.99 17.32
N VAL A 182 -4.20 24.67 18.61
CA VAL A 182 -3.41 23.55 19.15
C VAL A 182 -3.86 22.23 18.52
N ARG A 183 -5.17 21.99 18.44
CA ARG A 183 -5.74 20.77 17.85
C ARG A 183 -5.44 20.69 16.34
N LEU A 184 -5.64 21.79 15.61
CA LEU A 184 -5.49 21.82 14.17
C LEU A 184 -4.02 21.81 13.74
N ASP A 185 -3.10 22.38 14.53
CA ASP A 185 -1.65 22.24 14.32
C ASP A 185 -1.20 20.79 14.47
N ALA A 186 -1.71 20.08 15.48
CA ALA A 186 -1.46 18.65 15.63
C ALA A 186 -1.98 17.86 14.42
N ASN A 187 -3.22 18.11 13.97
CA ASN A 187 -3.78 17.48 12.78
C ASN A 187 -2.93 17.76 11.52
N LEU A 188 -2.50 19.01 11.32
CA LEU A 188 -1.68 19.38 10.17
C LEU A 188 -0.33 18.65 10.19
N ARG A 189 0.35 18.61 11.34
CA ARG A 189 1.62 17.88 11.48
C ARG A 189 1.48 16.39 11.17
N GLU A 190 0.42 15.76 11.68
CA GLU A 190 0.14 14.36 11.41
C GLU A 190 -0.13 14.11 9.92
N ASN A 191 -0.93 14.97 9.27
CA ASN A 191 -1.17 14.87 7.83
C ASN A 191 0.11 15.04 7.01
N ILE A 192 0.98 16.00 7.37
CA ILE A 192 2.28 16.19 6.71
C ILE A 192 3.17 14.96 6.84
N GLN A 193 3.25 14.37 8.04
CA GLN A 193 4.02 13.14 8.25
C GLN A 193 3.46 11.99 7.39
N THR A 194 2.14 11.88 7.34
CA THR A 194 1.40 10.89 6.56
C THR A 194 1.66 11.05 5.06
N VAL A 195 1.59 12.28 4.54
CA VAL A 195 1.95 12.62 3.15
C VAL A 195 3.41 12.28 2.84
N SER A 196 4.33 12.52 3.78
CA SER A 196 5.74 12.15 3.60
C SER A 196 5.94 10.64 3.48
N GLN A 197 5.17 9.83 4.21
CA GLN A 197 5.25 8.37 4.11
C GLN A 197 4.59 7.86 2.83
N ALA A 198 3.44 8.42 2.46
CA ALA A 198 2.77 8.16 1.19
C ALA A 198 3.68 8.42 -0.02
N LYS A 199 4.56 9.43 0.08
CA LYS A 199 5.58 9.72 -0.95
C LYS A 199 6.46 8.51 -1.26
N GLU A 200 7.00 7.88 -0.22
CA GLU A 200 7.96 6.79 -0.39
C GLU A 200 7.28 5.50 -0.83
N LEU A 201 6.07 5.22 -0.32
CA LEU A 201 5.23 4.11 -0.82
C LEU A 201 4.87 4.29 -2.29
N SER A 202 4.42 5.48 -2.68
CA SER A 202 4.07 5.80 -4.07
C SER A 202 5.24 5.60 -5.04
N LYS A 203 6.45 5.99 -4.65
CA LYS A 203 7.67 5.71 -5.42
C LYS A 203 7.96 4.21 -5.53
N GLN A 204 7.73 3.46 -4.45
CA GLN A 204 7.92 2.01 -4.49
C GLN A 204 6.94 1.36 -5.47
N TYR A 205 5.68 1.76 -5.46
CA TYR A 205 4.69 1.28 -6.43
C TYR A 205 5.10 1.59 -7.88
N GLY A 206 5.62 2.79 -8.13
CA GLY A 206 6.18 3.17 -9.44
C GLY A 206 7.37 2.30 -9.87
N LYS A 207 8.28 1.99 -8.94
CA LYS A 207 9.41 1.07 -9.20
C LYS A 207 8.94 -0.34 -9.52
N ASP A 208 7.98 -0.87 -8.78
CA ASP A 208 7.44 -2.21 -9.01
C ASP A 208 6.77 -2.30 -10.39
N ALA A 209 5.93 -1.31 -10.73
CA ALA A 209 5.31 -1.21 -12.05
C ALA A 209 6.34 -1.07 -13.18
N SER A 210 7.41 -0.31 -12.95
CA SER A 210 8.53 -0.20 -13.89
C SER A 210 9.29 -1.51 -14.06
N SER A 211 9.40 -2.32 -13.01
CA SER A 211 10.01 -3.66 -13.09
C SER A 211 9.19 -4.58 -13.99
N VAL A 212 7.86 -4.57 -13.84
CA VAL A 212 6.95 -5.34 -14.72
C VAL A 212 7.15 -4.96 -16.18
N LEU A 213 7.21 -3.65 -16.49
CA LEU A 213 7.44 -3.18 -17.86
C LEU A 213 8.78 -3.66 -18.43
N LYS A 214 9.84 -3.67 -17.61
CA LYS A 214 11.16 -4.17 -18.03
C LYS A 214 11.15 -5.66 -18.35
N GLU A 215 10.52 -6.47 -17.50
CA GLU A 215 10.36 -7.91 -17.76
C GLU A 215 9.54 -8.17 -19.03
N MET A 216 8.44 -7.43 -19.23
CA MET A 216 7.60 -7.57 -20.42
C MET A 216 8.31 -7.11 -21.70
N ALA A 217 9.12 -6.05 -21.62
CA ALA A 217 9.96 -5.61 -22.74
C ALA A 217 10.98 -6.68 -23.11
N HIS A 218 11.66 -7.25 -22.13
CA HIS A 218 12.59 -8.36 -22.34
C HIS A 218 11.91 -9.54 -23.03
N LEU A 219 10.72 -9.94 -22.55
CA LEU A 219 9.91 -11.01 -23.16
C LEU A 219 9.44 -10.70 -24.59
N ALA A 220 9.25 -9.42 -24.91
CA ALA A 220 8.92 -8.95 -26.26
C ALA A 220 10.16 -8.85 -27.19
N GLY A 221 11.37 -9.13 -26.68
CA GLY A 221 12.62 -9.01 -27.42
C GLY A 221 13.11 -7.57 -27.57
N LEU A 222 12.60 -6.65 -26.74
CA LEU A 222 13.06 -5.27 -26.69
C LEU A 222 14.22 -5.16 -25.68
N ILE A 223 15.29 -4.48 -26.08
CA ILE A 223 16.37 -4.08 -25.18
C ILE A 223 16.04 -2.66 -24.69
N LEU A 224 15.71 -2.53 -23.40
CA LEU A 224 15.53 -1.23 -22.72
C LEU A 224 16.83 -0.75 -22.09
#